data_AF-A0A7C4BTL0-F1
#
_entry.id   AF-A0A7C4BTL0-F1
#
_cell.length_a   1.000
_cell.length_b   1.000
_cell.length_c   1.000
_cell.angle_alpha   90.00
_cell.angle_beta   90.00
_cell.angle_gamma   90.00
#
_symmetry.space_group_name_H-M   'P 1'
#
loop_
_entity.id
_entity.type
_entity.pdbx_description
1 polymer ?
#
loop_
_entity_poly.entity_id
_entity_poly.type
_entity_poly.pdbx_seq_one_letter_code
_entity_poly.pdbx_strand_id
1 'polypeptide(L)'
;QGYKGLSIGLEICLNLMDKFWDTMFPPLKRIRGRSAAFIWLASRITPLIQEKAPSQNDAEAIQSSAITMEKLVQMIDEKFGSNTPTNSETPNLLDLRKVLQGYALKFKAEEKKVEEKPKTETTEKPAEQVQPKTTATTATTAPTEFTSAVNAHQVIARACGYLRGLKPDDPIPYKLIRIIRWYPVESLPPAVNGKTQIPGILPQLVQGFQNLFNGGEWETLLRQSEANFSNSPFWFDLQRFIDRAMTELGPTYTNARQAVRVELATLIKRLPNILNLTFNNDIPFADDQTKMWIEADVLASIASAQPTTSQPDKKESEESSSEGNIDEIVKEAKRIAVGGKLEDGISLLKKHLLTASLGREQFIWKLNIAKLCLDAGNPRLALPQLESLDEEIKKYSLEQWEPELATEAVKSLYQCRSKLMQDIKQPAPQLAELIDELYARLCRLDVLSALLLDKK
;
A
#
# COMPACT_ATOMS: atom_id res chain seq x y z
N GLN A 1 31.86 -22.74 26.22
CA GLN A 1 30.60 -23.53 26.21
C GLN A 1 29.80 -23.37 24.90
N GLY A 2 30.34 -22.70 23.87
CA GLY A 2 29.73 -22.66 22.53
C GLY A 2 28.28 -22.18 22.51
N TYR A 3 27.52 -22.66 21.53
CA TYR A 3 26.10 -22.33 21.34
C TYR A 3 25.18 -22.88 22.43
N LYS A 4 25.54 -24.01 23.05
CA LYS A 4 24.83 -24.53 24.23
C LYS A 4 24.88 -23.54 25.41
N GLY A 5 26.05 -22.93 25.65
CA GLY A 5 26.20 -21.89 26.67
C GLY A 5 25.39 -20.62 26.35
N LEU A 6 25.27 -20.26 25.06
CA LEU A 6 24.42 -19.16 24.64
C LEU A 6 22.94 -19.42 24.94
N SER A 7 22.44 -20.62 24.59
CA SER A 7 21.05 -21.02 24.88
C SER A 7 20.74 -20.92 26.37
N ILE A 8 21.60 -21.47 27.22
CA ILE A 8 21.43 -21.43 28.68
C ILE A 8 21.50 -19.98 29.18
N GLY A 9 22.44 -19.17 28.66
CA GLY A 9 22.57 -17.76 29.06
C GLY A 9 21.33 -16.93 28.74
N LEU A 10 20.71 -17.14 27.57
CA LEU A 10 19.46 -16.48 27.19
C LEU A 10 18.29 -16.94 28.05
N GLU A 11 18.25 -18.23 28.41
CA GLU A 11 17.24 -18.78 29.32
C GLU A 11 17.37 -18.22 30.74
N ILE A 12 18.59 -18.02 31.23
CA ILE A 12 18.84 -17.33 32.50
C ILE A 12 18.34 -15.89 32.44
N CYS A 13 18.61 -15.16 31.35
CA CYS A 13 18.12 -13.80 31.16
C CYS A 13 16.58 -13.74 31.14
N LEU A 14 15.94 -14.71 30.48
CA LEU A 14 14.49 -14.85 30.48
C LEU A 14 13.96 -15.09 31.90
N ASN A 15 14.50 -16.08 32.62
CA ASN A 15 14.09 -16.38 33.98
C ASN A 15 14.31 -15.22 34.97
N LEU A 16 15.38 -14.44 34.77
CA LEU A 16 15.65 -13.22 35.54
C LEU A 16 14.54 -12.17 35.35
N MET A 17 14.10 -11.98 34.11
CA MET A 17 13.00 -11.06 33.81
C MET A 17 11.65 -11.57 34.30
N ASP A 18 11.40 -12.88 34.23
CA ASP A 18 10.12 -13.46 34.64
C ASP A 18 9.96 -13.44 36.17
N LYS A 19 10.96 -13.94 36.89
CA LYS A 19 10.85 -14.19 38.33
C LYS A 19 11.37 -13.06 39.21
N PHE A 20 12.30 -12.25 38.72
CA PHE A 20 13.04 -11.28 39.53
C PHE A 20 12.95 -9.85 38.99
N TRP A 21 11.95 -9.53 38.17
CA TRP A 21 11.81 -8.19 37.59
C TRP A 21 11.86 -7.07 38.65
N ASP A 22 11.17 -7.21 39.78
CA ASP A 22 11.10 -6.12 40.77
C ASP A 22 12.40 -5.99 41.58
N THR A 23 13.13 -7.08 41.75
CA THR A 23 14.33 -7.17 42.61
C THR A 23 15.66 -7.22 41.85
N MET A 24 15.65 -7.36 40.52
CA MET A 24 16.87 -7.47 39.72
C MET A 24 17.65 -6.13 39.69
N PHE A 25 18.97 -6.23 39.62
CA PHE A 25 19.86 -5.09 39.40
C PHE A 25 20.08 -4.87 37.89
N PRO A 26 20.09 -3.62 37.39
CA PRO A 26 19.85 -2.34 38.08
C PRO A 26 18.42 -2.21 38.64
N PRO A 27 18.17 -1.45 39.72
CA PRO A 27 16.82 -1.32 40.32
C PRO A 27 15.82 -0.68 39.34
N LEU A 28 14.51 -0.89 39.55
CA LEU A 28 13.43 -0.36 38.67
C LEU A 28 13.52 1.14 38.39
N LYS A 29 13.95 1.94 39.38
CA LYS A 29 14.21 3.39 39.22
C LYS A 29 15.27 3.72 38.16
N ARG A 30 16.10 2.76 37.75
CA ARG A 30 17.12 2.84 36.70
C ARG A 30 16.78 1.93 35.52
N ILE A 31 15.55 2.05 34.99
CA ILE A 31 15.07 1.24 33.86
C ILE A 31 15.98 1.32 32.62
N ARG A 32 16.56 2.50 32.34
CA ARG A 32 17.58 2.69 31.28
C ARG A 32 18.82 1.82 31.47
N GLY A 33 19.22 1.56 32.71
CA GLY A 33 20.36 0.69 33.02
C GLY A 33 20.07 -0.78 32.70
N ARG A 34 18.83 -1.24 32.91
CA ARG A 34 18.39 -2.58 32.49
C ARG A 34 18.37 -2.70 30.98
N SER A 35 17.79 -1.69 30.30
CA SER A 35 17.78 -1.61 28.83
C SER A 35 19.20 -1.65 28.25
N ALA A 36 20.10 -0.82 28.77
CA ALA A 36 21.50 -0.79 28.35
C ALA A 36 22.22 -2.14 28.50
N ALA A 37 21.91 -2.92 29.54
CA ALA A 37 22.49 -4.25 29.74
C ALA A 37 22.08 -5.24 28.63
N PHE A 38 20.81 -5.24 28.24
CA PHE A 38 20.31 -6.06 27.14
C PHE A 38 20.88 -5.62 25.78
N ILE A 39 20.97 -4.32 25.53
CA ILE A 39 21.60 -3.76 24.32
C ILE A 39 23.08 -4.17 24.26
N TRP A 40 23.81 -4.04 25.37
CA TRP A 40 25.20 -4.44 25.46
C TRP A 40 25.39 -5.93 25.19
N LEU A 41 24.54 -6.78 25.79
CA LEU A 41 24.55 -8.22 25.56
C LEU A 41 24.36 -8.54 24.06
N ALA A 42 23.36 -7.94 23.42
CA ALA A 42 23.13 -8.11 21.99
C ALA A 42 24.31 -7.62 21.13
N SER A 43 24.91 -6.47 21.47
CA SER A 43 26.05 -5.95 20.72
C SER A 43 27.30 -6.84 20.81
N ARG A 44 27.41 -7.66 21.85
CA ARG A 44 28.54 -8.60 22.03
C ARG A 44 28.27 -9.94 21.35
N ILE A 45 27.05 -10.45 21.45
CA ILE A 45 26.72 -11.78 20.93
C ILE A 45 26.55 -11.77 19.41
N THR A 46 25.88 -10.76 18.85
CA THR A 46 25.63 -10.66 17.40
C THR A 46 26.89 -10.80 16.55
N PRO A 47 28.00 -10.07 16.78
CA PRO A 47 29.23 -10.23 16.00
C PRO A 47 29.90 -11.60 16.22
N LEU A 48 29.80 -12.17 17.43
CA LEU A 48 30.40 -13.49 17.72
C LEU A 48 29.73 -14.63 16.95
N ILE A 49 28.40 -14.56 16.77
CA ILE A 49 27.66 -15.54 15.95
C ILE A 49 28.01 -15.39 14.47
N GLN A 50 28.22 -14.14 14.01
CA GLN A 50 28.63 -13.85 12.64
C GLN A 50 30.07 -14.33 12.35
N GLU A 51 30.99 -14.16 13.30
CA GLU A 51 32.38 -14.60 13.16
C GLU A 51 32.51 -16.13 13.20
N LYS A 52 31.74 -16.80 14.07
CA LYS A 52 31.79 -18.25 14.25
C LYS A 52 30.46 -18.91 13.92
N ALA A 53 30.06 -18.91 12.64
CA ALA A 53 28.77 -19.47 12.23
C ALA A 53 28.47 -20.85 12.86
N PRO A 54 27.25 -21.07 13.38
CA PRO A 54 26.87 -22.34 13.99
C PRO A 54 26.94 -23.49 12.99
N SER A 55 27.31 -24.66 13.47
CA SER A 55 27.35 -25.90 12.69
C SER A 55 26.07 -26.72 12.92
N GLN A 56 25.87 -27.79 12.15
CA GLN A 56 24.69 -28.65 12.31
C GLN A 56 24.63 -29.33 13.70
N ASN A 57 25.78 -29.52 14.36
CA ASN A 57 25.84 -30.02 15.75
C ASN A 57 25.31 -29.01 16.79
N ASP A 58 25.14 -27.75 16.40
CA ASP A 58 24.61 -26.67 17.24
C ASP A 58 23.14 -26.37 16.94
N ALA A 59 22.51 -27.09 16.01
CA ALA A 59 21.16 -26.82 15.52
C ALA A 59 20.13 -26.75 16.65
N GLU A 60 20.09 -27.75 17.54
CA GLU A 60 19.18 -27.77 18.69
C GLU A 60 19.37 -26.55 19.61
N ALA A 61 20.63 -26.17 19.88
CA ALA A 61 20.95 -25.03 20.73
C ALA A 61 20.54 -23.70 20.09
N ILE A 62 20.66 -23.57 18.76
CA ILE A 62 20.22 -22.40 18.01
C ILE A 62 18.69 -22.32 17.94
N GLN A 63 17.99 -23.45 17.75
CA GLN A 63 16.52 -23.49 17.80
C GLN A 63 16.01 -23.05 19.18
N SER A 64 16.57 -23.63 20.25
CA SER A 64 16.22 -23.26 21.61
C SER A 64 16.52 -21.78 21.91
N SER A 65 17.68 -21.29 21.45
CA SER A 65 18.06 -19.87 21.58
C SER A 65 17.10 -18.94 20.83
N ALA A 66 16.66 -19.32 19.62
CA ALA A 66 15.70 -18.54 18.84
C ALA A 66 14.33 -18.47 19.51
N ILE A 67 13.82 -19.60 20.03
CA ILE A 67 12.55 -19.66 20.78
C ILE A 67 12.64 -18.82 22.06
N THR A 68 13.74 -18.96 22.80
CA THR A 68 13.98 -18.22 24.04
C THR A 68 14.09 -16.71 23.77
N MET A 69 14.72 -16.33 22.66
CA MET A 69 14.81 -14.94 22.22
C MET A 69 13.44 -14.34 21.90
N GLU A 70 12.53 -15.09 21.26
CA GLU A 70 11.15 -14.64 21.03
C GLU A 70 10.42 -14.32 22.35
N LYS A 71 10.52 -15.24 23.32
CA LYS A 71 9.91 -15.06 24.65
C LYS A 71 10.54 -13.87 25.38
N LEU A 72 11.84 -13.66 25.23
CA LEU A 72 12.56 -12.56 25.87
C LEU A 72 12.12 -11.22 25.28
N VAL A 73 11.98 -11.12 23.96
CA VAL A 73 11.47 -9.90 23.28
C VAL A 73 10.04 -9.62 23.72
N GLN A 74 9.17 -10.63 23.80
CA GLN A 74 7.82 -10.47 24.30
C GLN A 74 7.79 -9.92 25.74
N MET A 75 8.58 -10.49 26.65
CA MET A 75 8.65 -10.01 28.04
C MET A 75 9.27 -8.62 28.16
N ILE A 76 10.22 -8.26 27.29
CA ILE A 76 10.75 -6.91 27.21
C ILE A 76 9.63 -5.94 26.82
N ASP A 77 8.82 -6.27 25.81
CA ASP A 77 7.71 -5.43 25.37
C ASP A 77 6.65 -5.28 26.49
N GLU A 78 6.33 -6.35 27.21
CA GLU A 78 5.37 -6.33 28.34
C GLU A 78 5.87 -5.50 29.53
N LYS A 79 7.14 -5.69 29.94
CA LYS A 79 7.71 -5.08 31.16
C LYS A 79 8.23 -3.66 30.97
N PHE A 80 8.73 -3.31 29.78
CA PHE A 80 9.18 -1.96 29.47
C PHE A 80 8.07 -1.11 28.83
N GLY A 81 7.11 -1.70 28.10
CA GLY A 81 6.03 -0.98 27.42
C GLY A 81 4.95 -0.42 28.34
N SER A 82 4.84 -0.90 29.58
CA SER A 82 3.80 -0.48 30.54
C SER A 82 4.13 0.78 31.35
N ASN A 83 5.38 1.27 31.35
CA ASN A 83 5.83 2.32 32.29
C ASN A 83 6.63 3.50 31.70
N THR A 84 6.77 3.64 30.38
CA THR A 84 7.57 4.75 29.80
C THR A 84 6.86 5.46 28.65
N PRO A 85 6.65 6.79 28.71
CA PRO A 85 5.96 7.59 27.66
C PRO A 85 6.71 7.68 26.31
N THR A 86 7.95 7.21 26.23
CA THR A 86 8.80 7.33 25.03
C THR A 86 9.48 6.00 24.73
N ASN A 87 9.25 5.47 23.52
CA ASN A 87 9.83 4.24 22.94
C ASN A 87 11.38 4.22 22.84
N SER A 88 12.08 5.18 23.44
CA SER A 88 13.55 5.28 23.46
C SER A 88 14.21 4.45 24.56
N GLU A 89 13.44 3.86 25.47
CA GLU A 89 13.96 3.15 26.64
C GLU A 89 13.85 1.62 26.52
N THR A 90 13.19 1.10 25.49
CA THR A 90 13.12 -0.34 25.20
C THR A 90 14.40 -0.83 24.53
N PRO A 91 15.02 -1.93 25.02
CA PRO A 91 16.22 -2.48 24.41
C PRO A 91 15.91 -3.09 23.04
N ASN A 92 16.63 -2.64 22.00
CA ASN A 92 16.49 -3.19 20.65
C ASN A 92 17.37 -4.44 20.48
N LEU A 93 16.74 -5.62 20.43
CA LEU A 93 17.41 -6.92 20.23
C LEU A 93 17.20 -7.49 18.81
N LEU A 94 16.78 -6.67 17.85
CA LEU A 94 16.33 -7.11 16.53
C LEU A 94 17.43 -7.84 15.74
N ASP A 95 18.66 -7.37 15.82
CA ASP A 95 19.78 -7.96 15.07
C ASP A 95 20.13 -9.35 15.59
N LEU A 96 20.22 -9.51 16.91
CA LEU A 96 20.47 -10.82 17.54
C LEU A 96 19.32 -11.79 17.24
N ARG A 97 18.08 -11.31 17.32
CA ARG A 97 16.88 -12.09 16.97
C ARG A 97 16.93 -12.59 15.53
N LYS A 98 17.19 -11.70 14.56
CA LYS A 98 17.28 -12.05 13.14
C LYS A 98 18.38 -13.07 12.86
N VAL A 99 19.54 -12.92 13.49
CA VAL A 99 20.67 -13.85 13.32
C VAL A 99 20.29 -15.24 13.83
N LEU A 100 19.74 -15.35 15.04
CA LEU A 100 19.32 -16.64 15.62
C LEU A 100 18.19 -17.30 14.82
N GLN A 101 17.17 -16.54 14.42
CA GLN A 101 16.09 -17.03 13.56
C GLN A 101 16.59 -17.47 12.18
N GLY A 102 17.50 -16.71 11.58
CA GLY A 102 18.06 -17.03 10.27
C GLY A 102 18.77 -18.38 10.28
N TYR A 103 19.58 -18.66 11.30
CA TYR A 103 20.24 -19.97 11.44
C TYR A 103 19.25 -21.07 11.81
N ALA A 104 18.26 -20.79 12.67
CA ALA A 104 17.20 -21.75 12.98
C ALA A 104 16.40 -22.18 11.73
N LEU A 105 16.06 -21.23 10.84
CA LEU A 105 15.37 -21.55 9.59
C LEU A 105 16.26 -22.33 8.62
N LYS A 106 17.55 -22.01 8.55
CA LYS A 106 18.54 -22.77 7.74
C LYS A 106 18.61 -24.22 8.18
N PHE A 107 18.80 -24.49 9.47
CA PHE A 107 18.89 -25.87 9.97
C PHE A 107 17.58 -26.64 9.81
N LYS A 108 16.43 -25.99 10.00
CA LYS A 108 15.11 -26.61 9.79
C LYS A 108 14.86 -26.96 8.31
N ALA A 109 15.40 -26.18 7.38
CA ALA A 109 15.34 -26.47 5.95
C ALA A 109 16.33 -27.57 5.53
N GLU A 110 17.49 -27.65 6.19
CA GLU A 110 18.49 -28.70 5.97
C GLU A 110 18.02 -30.05 6.52
N GLU A 111 17.36 -30.11 7.67
CA GLU A 111 16.73 -31.35 8.19
C GLU A 111 15.68 -31.91 7.21
N LYS A 112 14.83 -31.05 6.64
CA LYS A 112 13.84 -31.46 5.63
C LYS A 112 14.49 -31.99 4.34
N LYS A 113 15.62 -31.42 3.92
CA LYS A 113 16.36 -31.90 2.74
C LYS A 113 17.09 -33.23 2.97
N VAL A 114 17.42 -33.56 4.22
CA VAL A 114 18.02 -34.86 4.57
C VAL A 114 16.94 -35.96 4.61
N GLU A 115 15.69 -35.63 4.99
CA GLU A 115 14.54 -36.55 4.93
C GLU A 115 14.03 -36.82 3.49
N GLU A 116 14.23 -35.90 2.53
CA GLU A 116 13.71 -36.03 1.14
C GLU A 116 14.63 -36.79 0.15
N LYS A 117 15.77 -37.35 0.59
CA LYS A 117 16.56 -38.26 -0.27
C LYS A 117 15.99 -39.70 -0.22
N PRO A 118 15.67 -40.33 -1.38
CA PRO A 118 15.07 -41.66 -1.39
C PRO A 118 16.09 -42.73 -0.96
N LYS A 119 15.79 -43.45 0.12
CA LYS A 119 16.34 -44.79 0.37
C LYS A 119 15.57 -45.77 -0.51
N THR A 120 16.20 -46.26 -1.56
CA THR A 120 15.82 -47.51 -2.22
C THR A 120 16.13 -48.68 -1.30
N GLU A 121 15.11 -49.41 -0.86
CA GLU A 121 15.06 -50.88 -0.91
C GLU A 121 13.65 -51.42 -0.57
N THR A 122 13.34 -52.51 -1.24
CA THR A 122 12.05 -53.17 -1.53
C THR A 122 11.39 -53.85 -0.33
N THR A 123 10.06 -53.72 -0.16
CA THR A 123 9.10 -54.86 -0.03
C THR A 123 7.61 -54.44 0.03
N GLU A 124 6.83 -55.16 -0.79
CA GLU A 124 5.38 -55.40 -0.92
C GLU A 124 4.28 -54.73 -0.04
N LYS A 125 3.32 -54.10 -0.76
CA LYS A 125 1.81 -54.17 -0.70
C LYS A 125 1.03 -53.77 0.58
N PRO A 126 -0.30 -53.46 0.49
CA PRO A 126 -1.07 -52.70 -0.53
C PRO A 126 -1.76 -51.43 0.03
N ALA A 127 -2.15 -50.59 -0.93
CA ALA A 127 -2.99 -49.39 -0.85
C ALA A 127 -4.09 -49.34 0.22
N GLU A 128 -4.14 -48.20 0.92
CA GLU A 128 -5.38 -47.63 1.46
C GLU A 128 -5.47 -46.16 1.04
N GLN A 129 -6.53 -45.85 0.29
CA GLN A 129 -6.87 -44.50 -0.13
C GLN A 129 -7.33 -43.70 1.09
N VAL A 130 -6.71 -42.54 1.36
CA VAL A 130 -7.35 -41.50 2.16
C VAL A 130 -7.14 -40.15 1.48
N GLN A 131 -8.27 -39.53 1.16
CA GLN A 131 -8.44 -38.19 0.63
C GLN A 131 -7.66 -37.13 1.44
N PRO A 132 -7.28 -36.00 0.82
CA PRO A 132 -6.58 -34.93 1.53
C PRO A 132 -7.48 -34.33 2.62
N LYS A 133 -7.20 -34.65 3.88
CA LYS A 133 -7.63 -33.85 5.03
C LYS A 133 -6.92 -32.51 4.95
N THR A 134 -7.69 -31.47 4.65
CA THR A 134 -7.40 -30.07 4.95
C THR A 134 -6.85 -29.99 6.38
N THR A 135 -5.55 -29.73 6.50
CA THR A 135 -4.95 -29.44 7.79
C THR A 135 -5.33 -28.02 8.14
N ALA A 136 -6.32 -27.90 9.01
CA ALA A 136 -6.71 -26.63 9.63
C ALA A 136 -5.46 -25.98 10.22
N THR A 137 -5.09 -24.83 9.66
CA THR A 137 -4.05 -23.96 10.19
C THR A 137 -4.48 -23.54 11.59
N THR A 138 -3.61 -23.77 12.57
CA THR A 138 -3.79 -23.30 13.95
C THR A 138 -4.02 -21.79 13.94
N ALA A 139 -5.24 -21.39 14.30
CA ALA A 139 -5.59 -19.99 14.48
C ALA A 139 -4.74 -19.42 15.61
N THR A 140 -3.73 -18.63 15.25
CA THR A 140 -3.12 -17.70 16.19
C THR A 140 -4.16 -16.60 16.39
N THR A 141 -4.81 -16.58 17.55
CA THR A 141 -5.80 -15.57 17.88
C THR A 141 -5.19 -14.19 17.69
N ALA A 142 -5.87 -13.34 16.91
CA ALA A 142 -5.52 -11.92 16.85
C ALA A 142 -5.54 -11.35 18.27
N PRO A 143 -4.62 -10.42 18.61
CA PRO A 143 -4.61 -9.82 19.94
C PRO A 143 -6.00 -9.22 20.23
N THR A 144 -6.53 -9.54 21.41
CA THR A 144 -7.89 -9.19 21.82
C THR A 144 -8.01 -7.69 22.13
N GLU A 145 -6.89 -7.02 22.38
CA GLU A 145 -6.78 -5.58 22.61
C GLU A 145 -5.55 -5.01 21.89
N PHE A 146 -5.69 -3.81 21.31
CA PHE A 146 -4.58 -3.06 20.72
C PHE A 146 -3.95 -2.14 21.78
N THR A 147 -2.73 -2.43 22.20
CA THR A 147 -2.04 -1.68 23.26
C THR A 147 -1.22 -0.50 22.76
N SER A 148 -0.99 -0.41 21.45
CA SER A 148 -0.29 0.72 20.80
C SER A 148 -0.53 0.75 19.29
N ALA A 149 -0.29 1.90 18.65
CA ALA A 149 -0.31 2.01 17.19
C ALA A 149 0.70 1.07 16.52
N VAL A 150 1.86 0.84 17.14
CA VAL A 150 2.87 -0.10 16.63
C VAL A 150 2.35 -1.54 16.64
N ASN A 151 1.69 -1.96 17.72
CA ASN A 151 1.05 -3.26 17.80
C ASN A 151 -0.05 -3.42 16.74
N ALA A 152 -0.91 -2.42 16.58
CA ALA A 152 -1.94 -2.41 15.54
C ALA A 152 -1.34 -2.53 14.12
N HIS A 153 -0.28 -1.77 13.83
CA HIS A 153 0.42 -1.84 12.54
C HIS A 153 1.05 -3.22 12.28
N GLN A 154 1.57 -3.89 13.32
CA GLN A 154 2.10 -5.25 13.18
C GLN A 154 1.01 -6.28 12.87
N VAL A 155 -0.17 -6.15 13.50
CA VAL A 155 -1.32 -7.01 13.20
C VAL A 155 -1.78 -6.81 11.75
N ILE A 156 -1.85 -5.55 11.31
CA ILE A 156 -2.19 -5.24 9.91
C ILE A 156 -1.16 -5.82 8.95
N ALA A 157 0.14 -5.69 9.25
CA ALA A 157 1.20 -6.27 8.42
C ALA A 157 1.08 -7.80 8.30
N ARG A 158 0.73 -8.51 9.39
CA ARG A 158 0.47 -9.96 9.37
C ARG A 158 -0.77 -10.30 8.54
N ALA A 159 -1.85 -9.55 8.70
CA ALA A 159 -3.07 -9.73 7.91
C ALA A 159 -2.80 -9.52 6.42
N CYS A 160 -2.07 -8.47 6.04
CA CYS A 160 -1.65 -8.24 4.65
C CYS A 160 -0.77 -9.38 4.12
N GLY A 161 0.14 -9.91 4.94
CA GLY A 161 0.94 -11.08 4.59
C GLY A 161 0.10 -12.32 4.32
N TYR A 162 -0.92 -12.57 5.16
CA TYR A 162 -1.87 -13.66 4.97
C TYR A 162 -2.70 -13.49 3.70
N LEU A 163 -3.25 -12.28 3.46
CA LEU A 163 -4.04 -11.98 2.26
C LEU A 163 -3.24 -12.18 0.96
N ARG A 164 -1.98 -11.74 0.92
CA ARG A 164 -1.09 -12.03 -0.22
C ARG A 164 -0.81 -13.52 -0.39
N GLY A 165 -0.82 -14.30 0.68
CA GLY A 165 -0.69 -15.76 0.63
C GLY A 165 -1.90 -16.44 -0.03
N LEU A 166 -3.10 -15.89 0.15
CA LEU A 166 -4.33 -16.39 -0.48
C LEU A 166 -4.48 -15.92 -1.93
N LYS A 167 -4.26 -14.63 -2.17
CA LYS A 167 -4.40 -13.99 -3.47
C LYS A 167 -3.23 -13.02 -3.71
N PRO A 168 -2.13 -13.50 -4.31
CA PRO A 168 -0.92 -12.71 -4.50
C PRO A 168 -1.09 -11.46 -5.37
N ASP A 169 -2.06 -11.44 -6.28
CA ASP A 169 -2.34 -10.34 -7.22
C ASP A 169 -3.37 -9.32 -6.69
N ASP A 170 -3.89 -9.49 -5.46
CA ASP A 170 -4.80 -8.54 -4.83
C ASP A 170 -4.08 -7.22 -4.49
N PRO A 171 -4.51 -6.05 -5.02
CA PRO A 171 -3.87 -4.77 -4.75
C PRO A 171 -4.01 -4.27 -3.29
N ILE A 172 -5.05 -4.69 -2.57
CA ILE A 172 -5.37 -4.16 -1.23
C ILE A 172 -4.22 -4.33 -0.22
N PRO A 173 -3.66 -5.54 0.00
CA PRO A 173 -2.60 -5.73 0.99
C PRO A 173 -1.30 -5.00 0.63
N TYR A 174 -1.05 -4.72 -0.65
CA TYR A 174 0.10 -3.91 -1.06
C TYR A 174 -0.13 -2.44 -0.70
N LYS A 175 -1.30 -1.88 -1.02
CA LYS A 175 -1.64 -0.48 -0.72
C LYS A 175 -1.63 -0.19 0.78
N LEU A 176 -2.30 -1.03 1.57
CA LEU A 176 -2.50 -0.81 3.00
C LEU A 176 -1.18 -0.72 3.78
N ILE A 177 -0.21 -1.58 3.46
CA ILE A 177 1.08 -1.56 4.16
C ILE A 177 1.90 -0.30 3.84
N ARG A 178 1.80 0.24 2.61
CA ARG A 178 2.46 1.52 2.26
C ARG A 178 1.81 2.68 2.98
N ILE A 179 0.47 2.76 2.99
CA ILE A 179 -0.26 3.83 3.70
C ILE A 179 0.18 3.87 5.17
N ILE A 180 0.15 2.73 5.86
CA ILE A 180 0.49 2.66 7.29
C ILE A 180 1.95 3.01 7.57
N ARG A 181 2.86 2.70 6.64
CA ARG A 181 4.30 2.94 6.82
C ARG A 181 4.74 4.34 6.42
N TRP A 182 4.12 4.91 5.39
CA TRP A 182 4.56 6.16 4.80
C TRP A 182 3.66 7.34 5.16
N TYR A 183 2.35 7.16 5.32
CA TYR A 183 1.46 8.29 5.63
C TYR A 183 1.84 9.05 6.91
N PRO A 184 2.23 8.37 8.02
CA PRO A 184 2.69 9.05 9.25
C PRO A 184 4.03 9.81 9.12
N VAL A 185 4.75 9.65 8.01
CA VAL A 185 6.03 10.34 7.77
C VAL A 185 5.73 11.71 7.16
N GLU A 186 5.66 12.73 8.01
CA GLU A 186 5.28 14.10 7.63
C GLU A 186 6.46 14.98 7.19
N SER A 187 7.68 14.62 7.62
CA SER A 187 8.91 15.33 7.27
C SER A 187 10.03 14.36 6.91
N LEU A 188 11.05 14.87 6.21
CA LEU A 188 12.26 14.11 5.94
C LEU A 188 12.90 13.63 7.26
N PRO A 189 13.43 12.39 7.32
CA PRO A 189 14.20 11.94 8.46
C PRO A 189 15.38 12.89 8.75
N PRO A 190 15.68 13.19 10.03
CA PRO A 190 16.82 14.02 10.39
C PRO A 190 18.12 13.46 9.78
N ALA A 191 18.83 14.31 9.05
CA ALA A 191 20.04 13.94 8.34
C ALA A 191 21.14 15.01 8.48
N VAL A 192 22.39 14.57 8.52
CA VAL A 192 23.58 15.43 8.47
C VAL A 192 24.31 15.10 7.17
N ASN A 193 24.45 16.08 6.27
CA ASN A 193 25.02 15.87 4.92
C ASN A 193 24.34 14.72 4.14
N GLY A 194 23.01 14.62 4.22
CA GLY A 194 22.23 13.55 3.56
C GLY A 194 22.23 12.20 4.28
N LYS A 195 23.05 12.03 5.32
CA LYS A 195 23.15 10.79 6.11
C LYS A 195 22.21 10.80 7.31
N THR A 196 21.34 9.80 7.39
CA THR A 196 20.35 9.66 8.48
C THR A 196 20.90 8.83 9.65
N GLN A 197 20.24 8.93 10.80
CA GLN A 197 20.48 8.04 11.96
C GLN A 197 19.68 6.73 11.89
N ILE A 198 19.00 6.48 10.77
CA ILE A 198 18.20 5.26 10.58
C ILE A 198 19.16 4.07 10.42
N PRO A 199 18.93 2.95 11.14
CA PRO A 199 19.73 1.75 11.00
C PRO A 199 19.80 1.29 9.54
N GLY A 200 21.00 1.05 9.06
CA GLY A 200 21.24 0.67 7.69
C GLY A 200 20.90 -0.78 7.36
N ILE A 201 20.83 -1.03 6.06
CA ILE A 201 20.56 -2.35 5.49
C ILE A 201 21.87 -3.14 5.47
N LEU A 202 21.83 -4.44 5.79
CA LEU A 202 23.04 -5.26 5.70
C LEU A 202 23.47 -5.40 4.23
N PRO A 203 24.74 -5.16 3.86
CA PRO A 203 25.20 -5.29 2.46
C PRO A 203 24.95 -6.68 1.87
N GLN A 204 25.09 -7.73 2.69
CA GLN A 204 24.78 -9.11 2.27
C GLN A 204 23.30 -9.29 1.91
N LEU A 205 22.40 -8.56 2.59
CA LEU A 205 20.97 -8.59 2.28
C LEU A 205 20.71 -7.93 0.91
N VAL A 206 21.33 -6.78 0.65
CA VAL A 206 21.26 -6.11 -0.66
C VAL A 206 21.72 -7.06 -1.77
N GLN A 207 22.88 -7.71 -1.60
CA GLN A 207 23.39 -8.68 -2.56
C GLN A 207 22.44 -9.87 -2.76
N GLY A 208 21.81 -10.36 -1.68
CA GLY A 208 20.82 -11.43 -1.74
C GLY A 208 19.62 -11.08 -2.64
N PHE A 209 19.09 -9.87 -2.52
CA PHE A 209 18.00 -9.40 -3.39
C PHE A 209 18.45 -9.22 -4.85
N GLN A 210 19.66 -8.73 -5.08
CA GLN A 210 20.23 -8.63 -6.43
C GLN A 210 20.40 -10.02 -7.08
N ASN A 211 20.81 -11.02 -6.31
CA ASN A 211 20.91 -12.39 -6.80
C ASN A 211 19.54 -12.96 -7.20
N LEU A 212 18.51 -12.76 -6.36
CA LEU A 212 17.13 -13.19 -6.68
C LEU A 212 16.60 -12.49 -7.94
N PHE A 213 16.88 -11.18 -8.08
CA PHE A 213 16.51 -10.39 -9.25
C PHE A 213 17.19 -10.90 -10.52
N ASN A 214 18.51 -11.11 -10.50
CA ASN A 214 19.27 -11.60 -11.64
C ASN A 214 18.97 -13.07 -11.97
N GLY A 215 18.62 -13.87 -10.97
CA GLY A 215 18.23 -15.27 -11.12
C GLY A 215 16.80 -15.46 -11.63
N GLY A 216 16.01 -14.39 -11.75
CA GLY A 216 14.62 -14.46 -12.19
C GLY A 216 13.67 -15.17 -11.21
N GLU A 217 14.02 -15.20 -9.93
CA GLU A 217 13.23 -15.84 -8.88
C GLU A 217 12.06 -14.93 -8.44
N TRP A 218 11.17 -14.59 -9.37
CA TRP A 218 10.19 -13.50 -9.21
C TRP A 218 9.21 -13.70 -8.04
N GLU A 219 8.71 -14.91 -7.82
CA GLU A 219 7.81 -15.20 -6.68
C GLU A 219 8.50 -15.00 -5.32
N THR A 220 9.73 -15.52 -5.20
CA THR A 220 10.55 -15.39 -4.00
C THR A 220 10.94 -13.94 -3.78
N LEU A 221 11.34 -13.24 -4.84
CA LEU A 221 11.70 -11.83 -4.82
C LEU A 221 10.53 -10.97 -4.33
N LEU A 222 9.32 -11.17 -4.89
CA LEU A 222 8.12 -10.45 -4.47
C LEU A 222 7.81 -10.68 -2.99
N ARG A 223 7.75 -11.95 -2.58
CA ARG A 223 7.41 -12.34 -1.20
C ARG A 223 8.41 -11.77 -0.18
N GLN A 224 9.71 -11.91 -0.46
CA GLN A 224 10.75 -11.42 0.44
C GLN A 224 10.80 -9.90 0.48
N SER A 225 10.56 -9.23 -0.65
CA SER A 225 10.55 -7.76 -0.71
C SER A 225 9.42 -7.18 0.14
N GLU A 226 8.21 -7.73 0.06
CA GLU A 226 7.06 -7.32 0.89
C GLU A 226 7.31 -7.55 2.40
N ALA A 227 7.91 -8.69 2.74
CA ALA A 227 8.24 -9.02 4.13
C ALA A 227 9.29 -8.06 4.72
N ASN A 228 10.29 -7.69 3.92
CA ASN A 228 11.34 -6.76 4.34
C ASN A 228 10.87 -5.30 4.35
N PHE A 229 10.02 -4.90 3.40
CA PHE A 229 9.47 -3.54 3.33
C PHE A 229 8.77 -3.13 4.63
N SER A 230 8.04 -4.07 5.23
CA SER A 230 7.34 -3.85 6.51
C SER A 230 8.29 -3.41 7.63
N ASN A 231 9.56 -3.79 7.59
CA ASN A 231 10.54 -3.45 8.63
C ASN A 231 11.54 -2.36 8.17
N SER A 232 11.69 -2.17 6.87
CA SER A 232 12.62 -1.21 6.26
C SER A 232 11.88 -0.32 5.25
N PRO A 233 10.96 0.56 5.69
CA PRO A 233 10.07 1.29 4.79
C PRO A 233 10.78 2.33 3.91
N PHE A 234 12.01 2.73 4.27
CA PHE A 234 12.83 3.68 3.52
C PHE A 234 13.81 3.03 2.54
N TRP A 235 13.82 1.70 2.45
CA TRP A 235 14.62 1.01 1.44
C TRP A 235 13.81 0.88 0.16
N PHE A 236 13.90 1.89 -0.71
CA PHE A 236 13.06 2.02 -1.89
C PHE A 236 13.43 1.04 -3.02
N ASP A 237 14.63 0.47 -3.01
CA ASP A 237 15.00 -0.58 -3.99
C ASP A 237 14.05 -1.78 -3.93
N LEU A 238 13.50 -2.07 -2.74
CA LEU A 238 12.45 -3.08 -2.58
C LEU A 238 11.24 -2.80 -3.47
N GLN A 239 10.85 -1.53 -3.66
CA GLN A 239 9.71 -1.18 -4.51
C GLN A 239 10.01 -1.49 -5.99
N ARG A 240 11.23 -1.22 -6.46
CA ARG A 240 11.66 -1.60 -7.81
C ARG A 240 11.63 -3.11 -8.00
N PHE A 241 12.10 -3.88 -7.00
CA PHE A 241 12.05 -5.35 -7.05
C PHE A 241 10.63 -5.89 -7.08
N ILE A 242 9.73 -5.33 -6.27
CA ILE A 242 8.30 -5.68 -6.25
C ILE A 242 7.66 -5.39 -7.62
N ASP A 243 7.90 -4.20 -8.16
CA ASP A 243 7.39 -3.79 -9.47
C ASP A 243 7.86 -4.70 -10.62
N ARG A 244 9.15 -5.02 -10.62
CA ARG A 244 9.72 -5.92 -11.62
C ARG A 244 9.18 -7.34 -11.48
N ALA A 245 9.14 -7.88 -10.25
CA ALA A 245 8.61 -9.21 -10.00
C ALA A 245 7.16 -9.32 -10.46
N MET A 246 6.31 -8.33 -10.12
CA MET A 246 4.92 -8.30 -10.58
C MET A 246 4.79 -8.22 -12.11
N THR A 247 5.71 -7.52 -12.77
CA THR A 247 5.73 -7.43 -14.24
C THR A 247 6.02 -8.79 -14.87
N GLU A 248 6.98 -9.53 -14.32
CA GLU A 248 7.39 -10.84 -14.84
C GLU A 248 6.44 -11.98 -14.46
N LEU A 249 5.74 -11.86 -13.33
CA LEU A 249 4.71 -12.82 -12.91
C LEU A 249 3.42 -12.70 -13.74
N GLY A 250 3.26 -11.62 -14.52
CA GLY A 250 2.24 -11.52 -15.56
C GLY A 250 1.15 -10.47 -15.31
N PRO A 251 0.20 -10.34 -16.26
CA PRO A 251 -0.72 -9.21 -16.34
C PRO A 251 -1.75 -9.14 -15.20
N THR A 252 -1.99 -10.25 -14.48
CA THR A 252 -2.91 -10.27 -13.33
C THR A 252 -2.46 -9.33 -12.21
N TYR A 253 -1.14 -9.11 -12.07
CA TYR A 253 -0.56 -8.22 -11.06
C TYR A 253 -0.62 -6.74 -11.41
N THR A 254 -1.17 -6.35 -12.57
CA THR A 254 -1.18 -4.95 -13.03
C THR A 254 -1.76 -3.98 -11.99
N ASN A 255 -2.89 -4.36 -11.37
CA ASN A 255 -3.54 -3.52 -10.36
C ASN A 255 -2.72 -3.42 -9.07
N ALA A 256 -2.12 -4.54 -8.63
CA ALA A 256 -1.24 -4.55 -7.46
C ALA A 256 0.02 -3.70 -7.69
N ARG A 257 0.60 -3.80 -8.88
CA ARG A 257 1.75 -3.00 -9.30
C ARG A 257 1.41 -1.51 -9.29
N GLN A 258 0.26 -1.13 -9.86
CA GLN A 258 -0.19 0.25 -9.86
C GLN A 258 -0.40 0.79 -8.44
N ALA A 259 -0.97 -0.02 -7.54
CA ALA A 259 -1.13 0.38 -6.13
C ALA A 259 0.22 0.69 -5.46
N VAL A 260 1.27 -0.10 -5.73
CA VAL A 260 2.62 0.17 -5.21
C VAL A 260 3.19 1.47 -5.78
N ARG A 261 3.08 1.68 -7.10
CA ARG A 261 3.57 2.91 -7.75
C ARG A 261 2.88 4.17 -7.23
N VAL A 262 1.55 4.13 -7.09
CA VAL A 262 0.74 5.27 -6.61
C VAL A 262 1.17 5.73 -5.23
N GLU A 263 1.31 4.80 -4.29
CA GLU A 263 1.72 5.14 -2.93
C GLU A 263 3.17 5.67 -2.88
N LEU A 264 4.07 5.10 -3.70
CA LEU A 264 5.45 5.56 -3.75
C LEU A 264 5.56 6.98 -4.31
N ALA A 265 4.88 7.30 -5.42
CA ALA A 265 4.90 8.66 -5.94
C ALA A 265 4.25 9.65 -4.98
N THR A 266 3.17 9.25 -4.28
CA THR A 266 2.51 10.11 -3.30
C THR A 266 3.48 10.50 -2.18
N LEU A 267 4.28 9.55 -1.69
CA LEU A 267 5.35 9.84 -0.72
C LEU A 267 6.38 10.81 -1.30
N ILE A 268 6.90 10.53 -2.50
CA ILE A 268 7.96 11.35 -3.13
C ILE A 268 7.49 12.78 -3.42
N LYS A 269 6.24 12.95 -3.89
CA LYS A 269 5.63 14.26 -4.11
C LYS A 269 5.52 15.06 -2.81
N ARG A 270 5.16 14.41 -1.70
CA ARG A 270 5.04 15.06 -0.38
C ARG A 270 6.39 15.39 0.24
N LEU A 271 7.37 14.51 0.07
CA LEU A 271 8.71 14.62 0.64
C LEU A 271 9.77 14.66 -0.48
N PRO A 272 9.86 15.79 -1.22
CA PRO A 272 10.89 15.94 -2.25
C PRO A 272 12.28 15.79 -1.60
N ASN A 273 13.20 15.16 -2.31
CA ASN A 273 14.56 14.81 -1.87
C ASN A 273 14.70 13.63 -0.89
N ILE A 274 13.62 12.93 -0.52
CA ILE A 274 13.74 11.72 0.32
C ILE A 274 14.63 10.64 -0.32
N LEU A 275 14.70 10.61 -1.66
CA LEU A 275 15.53 9.68 -2.43
C LEU A 275 17.03 9.98 -2.37
N ASN A 276 17.41 11.17 -1.92
CA ASN A 276 18.82 11.60 -1.81
C ASN A 276 19.42 11.29 -0.44
N LEU A 277 18.66 10.67 0.46
CA LEU A 277 19.10 10.30 1.79
C LEU A 277 19.81 8.94 1.79
N THR A 278 20.71 8.77 2.76
CA THR A 278 21.40 7.51 3.03
C THR A 278 21.13 7.03 4.45
N PHE A 279 21.22 5.72 4.63
CA PHE A 279 21.23 5.10 5.95
C PHE A 279 22.52 5.41 6.72
N ASN A 280 22.56 5.08 8.00
CA ASN A 280 23.74 5.30 8.84
C ASN A 280 25.01 4.56 8.38
N ASN A 281 24.88 3.55 7.52
CA ASN A 281 25.97 2.77 6.94
C ASN A 281 26.28 3.14 5.48
N ASP A 282 25.86 4.34 5.05
CA ASP A 282 26.13 4.93 3.73
C ASP A 282 25.44 4.26 2.53
N ILE A 283 24.64 3.21 2.76
CA ILE A 283 23.76 2.66 1.74
C ILE A 283 22.67 3.70 1.43
N PRO A 284 22.38 4.01 0.15
CA PRO A 284 21.33 4.96 -0.19
C PRO A 284 19.94 4.39 0.06
N PHE A 285 18.95 5.26 0.28
CA PHE A 285 17.54 4.85 0.35
C PHE A 285 17.06 4.30 -1.00
N ALA A 286 17.54 4.86 -2.10
CA ALA A 286 17.33 4.41 -3.47
C ALA A 286 18.67 4.43 -4.21
N ASP A 287 19.08 3.31 -4.79
CA ASP A 287 20.21 3.27 -5.72
C ASP A 287 19.90 4.04 -7.03
N ASP A 288 20.90 4.26 -7.88
CA ASP A 288 20.72 5.02 -9.12
C ASP A 288 19.72 4.38 -10.09
N GLN A 289 19.70 3.04 -10.16
CA GLN A 289 18.73 2.30 -10.98
C GLN A 289 17.30 2.48 -10.45
N THR A 290 17.12 2.55 -9.13
CA THR A 290 15.83 2.80 -8.49
C THR A 290 15.38 4.22 -8.74
N LYS A 291 16.28 5.21 -8.69
CA LYS A 291 15.96 6.60 -9.05
C LYS A 291 15.53 6.71 -10.50
N MET A 292 16.27 6.09 -11.43
CA MET A 292 15.91 6.06 -12.85
C MET A 292 14.54 5.41 -13.09
N TRP A 293 14.27 4.26 -12.46
CA TRP A 293 12.95 3.61 -12.54
C TRP A 293 11.84 4.48 -11.94
N ILE A 294 12.09 5.14 -10.80
CA ILE A 294 11.12 6.05 -10.20
C ILE A 294 10.78 7.18 -11.16
N GLU A 295 11.78 7.82 -11.77
CA GLU A 295 11.56 8.92 -12.71
C GLU A 295 10.78 8.45 -13.94
N ALA A 296 11.19 7.34 -14.54
CA ALA A 296 10.63 6.83 -15.80
C ALA A 296 9.24 6.18 -15.65
N ASP A 297 9.00 5.42 -14.57
CA ASP A 297 7.85 4.52 -14.47
C ASP A 297 6.88 4.87 -13.34
N VAL A 298 7.36 5.57 -12.29
CA VAL A 298 6.54 5.90 -11.11
C VAL A 298 6.04 7.34 -11.21
N LEU A 299 6.95 8.31 -11.32
CA LEU A 299 6.60 9.72 -11.42
C LEU A 299 5.97 10.05 -12.76
N ALA A 300 6.48 9.53 -13.88
CA ALA A 300 5.86 9.76 -15.20
C ALA A 300 4.42 9.18 -15.28
N SER A 301 4.20 7.99 -14.70
CA SER A 301 2.88 7.36 -14.64
C SER A 301 1.86 8.11 -13.76
N ILE A 302 2.31 9.04 -12.92
CA ILE A 302 1.50 9.73 -11.90
C ILE A 302 1.51 11.26 -12.10
N ALA A 303 2.44 11.79 -12.90
CA ALA A 303 2.41 13.13 -13.47
C ALA A 303 1.31 13.26 -14.53
N SER A 304 0.98 12.17 -15.23
CA SER A 304 -0.23 12.06 -16.05
C SER A 304 -1.55 12.06 -15.24
N ALA A 305 -1.49 12.18 -13.90
CA ALA A 305 -2.63 12.09 -12.97
C ALA A 305 -2.76 13.27 -11.98
N GLN A 306 -2.11 14.43 -12.19
CA GLN A 306 -2.34 15.64 -11.38
C GLN A 306 -2.61 16.88 -12.24
N PRO A 307 -3.72 17.61 -12.04
CA PRO A 307 -3.97 18.91 -12.66
C PRO A 307 -3.33 20.01 -11.79
N THR A 308 -2.48 20.84 -12.39
CA THR A 308 -2.15 22.16 -11.81
C THR A 308 -2.45 23.23 -12.83
N THR A 309 -3.24 24.19 -12.39
CA THR A 309 -3.82 25.31 -13.12
C THR A 309 -2.80 26.44 -13.30
N SER A 310 -2.66 26.89 -14.56
CA SER A 310 -2.46 28.29 -15.05
C SER A 310 -1.24 29.08 -14.53
N GLN A 311 -0.33 29.73 -15.28
CA GLN A 311 -0.08 30.08 -16.70
C GLN A 311 1.23 30.96 -16.69
N PRO A 312 1.73 31.57 -17.79
CA PRO A 312 2.21 31.03 -19.07
C PRO A 312 3.70 31.40 -19.35
N ASP A 313 4.45 30.54 -20.05
CA ASP A 313 5.16 30.93 -21.30
C ASP A 313 6.02 29.79 -21.87
N LYS A 314 5.68 29.41 -23.10
CA LYS A 314 6.49 28.83 -24.19
C LYS A 314 7.56 27.77 -23.82
N LYS A 315 7.21 26.50 -24.09
CA LYS A 315 7.76 25.72 -25.23
C LYS A 315 7.06 24.37 -25.36
N GLU A 316 6.90 23.97 -26.61
CA GLU A 316 6.23 22.78 -27.12
C GLU A 316 6.81 21.47 -26.55
N SER A 317 5.93 20.57 -26.10
CA SER A 317 5.95 19.13 -26.44
C SER A 317 4.81 18.39 -25.75
N GLU A 318 3.76 18.14 -26.54
CA GLU A 318 2.90 16.94 -26.61
C GLU A 318 2.26 16.39 -25.31
N GLU A 319 0.98 16.77 -25.17
CA GLU A 319 -0.04 16.32 -24.23
C GLU A 319 -0.42 14.84 -24.43
N SER A 320 -0.67 14.09 -23.35
CA SER A 320 -1.61 12.94 -23.31
C SER A 320 -1.83 12.46 -21.86
N SER A 321 -2.71 13.14 -21.11
CA SER A 321 -3.28 12.65 -19.85
C SER A 321 -4.68 12.03 -20.11
N SER A 322 -5.16 11.15 -19.25
CA SER A 322 -6.42 10.41 -19.46
C SER A 322 -7.70 11.25 -19.37
N GLU A 323 -7.65 12.48 -18.85
CA GLU A 323 -8.71 13.49 -19.08
C GLU A 323 -8.63 14.07 -20.49
N GLY A 324 -7.43 14.19 -21.06
CA GLY A 324 -7.26 14.39 -22.50
C GLY A 324 -7.95 13.29 -23.29
N ASN A 325 -7.85 12.02 -22.88
CA ASN A 325 -8.57 10.95 -23.57
C ASN A 325 -10.10 11.06 -23.41
N ILE A 326 -10.64 11.32 -22.21
CA ILE A 326 -12.10 11.51 -22.03
C ILE A 326 -12.58 12.74 -22.80
N ASP A 327 -11.93 13.90 -22.63
CA ASP A 327 -12.32 15.14 -23.29
C ASP A 327 -12.12 15.07 -24.81
N GLU A 328 -11.08 14.40 -25.31
CA GLU A 328 -10.89 14.15 -26.74
C GLU A 328 -11.96 13.21 -27.28
N ILE A 329 -12.27 12.11 -26.59
CA ILE A 329 -13.36 11.21 -26.96
C ILE A 329 -14.70 11.95 -26.94
N VAL A 330 -14.94 12.80 -25.94
CA VAL A 330 -16.17 13.61 -25.83
C VAL A 330 -16.21 14.67 -26.94
N LYS A 331 -15.08 15.33 -27.24
CA LYS A 331 -14.97 16.27 -28.38
C LYS A 331 -15.22 15.55 -29.70
N GLU A 332 -14.71 14.34 -29.87
CA GLU A 332 -14.95 13.52 -31.07
C GLU A 332 -16.40 13.07 -31.16
N ALA A 333 -16.99 12.59 -30.07
CA ALA A 333 -18.41 12.27 -30.00
C ALA A 333 -19.29 13.48 -30.34
N LYS A 334 -18.90 14.68 -29.88
CA LYS A 334 -19.55 15.95 -30.26
C LYS A 334 -19.39 16.26 -31.75
N ARG A 335 -18.21 16.08 -32.35
CA ARG A 335 -18.00 16.26 -33.80
C ARG A 335 -18.85 15.31 -34.62
N ILE A 336 -18.91 14.04 -34.24
CA ILE A 336 -19.75 13.02 -34.89
C ILE A 336 -21.24 13.39 -34.80
N ALA A 337 -21.68 13.86 -33.63
CA ALA A 337 -23.06 14.31 -33.42
C ALA A 337 -23.40 15.57 -34.26
N VAL A 338 -22.48 16.54 -34.36
CA VAL A 338 -22.63 17.72 -35.24
C VAL A 338 -22.71 17.31 -36.71
N GLY A 339 -22.01 16.25 -37.12
CA GLY A 339 -22.12 15.64 -38.44
C GLY A 339 -23.46 14.94 -38.74
N GLY A 340 -24.47 15.07 -37.87
CA GLY A 340 -25.80 14.47 -38.03
C GLY A 340 -25.92 13.02 -37.55
N LYS A 341 -24.86 12.45 -36.97
CA LYS A 341 -24.81 11.05 -36.51
C LYS A 341 -24.80 10.95 -34.99
N LEU A 342 -25.87 11.41 -34.33
CA LEU A 342 -25.97 11.41 -32.87
C LEU A 342 -25.84 9.99 -32.27
N GLU A 343 -26.42 8.98 -32.92
CA GLU A 343 -26.38 7.59 -32.45
C GLU A 343 -24.95 7.02 -32.39
N ASP A 344 -24.12 7.37 -33.37
CA ASP A 344 -22.71 6.95 -33.42
C ASP A 344 -21.91 7.64 -32.30
N GLY A 345 -22.15 8.93 -32.05
CA GLY A 345 -21.53 9.66 -30.95
C GLY A 345 -21.90 9.08 -29.57
N ILE A 346 -23.18 8.73 -29.37
CA ILE A 346 -23.64 8.06 -28.14
C ILE A 346 -23.03 6.66 -28.02
N SER A 347 -22.95 5.90 -29.11
CA SER A 347 -22.39 4.56 -29.12
C SER A 347 -20.90 4.55 -28.78
N LEU A 348 -20.15 5.55 -29.26
CA LEU A 348 -18.76 5.77 -28.88
C LEU A 348 -18.62 5.93 -27.36
N LEU A 349 -19.39 6.85 -26.76
CA LEU A 349 -19.35 7.09 -25.31
C LEU A 349 -19.82 5.86 -24.51
N LYS A 350 -20.85 5.14 -24.97
CA LYS A 350 -21.33 3.91 -24.33
C LYS A 350 -20.28 2.80 -24.33
N LYS A 351 -19.46 2.67 -25.38
CA LYS A 351 -18.37 1.70 -25.42
C LYS A 351 -17.36 1.95 -24.29
N HIS A 352 -17.03 3.21 -24.05
CA HIS A 352 -16.14 3.60 -22.95
C HIS A 352 -16.81 3.43 -21.58
N LEU A 353 -18.10 3.73 -21.47
CA LEU A 353 -18.88 3.44 -20.25
C LEU A 353 -18.83 1.95 -19.87
N LEU A 354 -18.96 1.03 -20.83
CA LEU A 354 -18.91 -0.42 -20.60
C LEU A 354 -17.52 -0.93 -20.18
N THR A 355 -16.47 -0.19 -20.55
CA THR A 355 -15.07 -0.55 -20.24
C THR A 355 -14.63 0.08 -18.90
N ALA A 356 -15.32 1.12 -18.43
CA ALA A 356 -15.03 1.80 -17.18
C ALA A 356 -15.30 0.89 -15.97
N SER A 357 -14.27 0.71 -15.14
CA SER A 357 -14.33 -0.16 -13.96
C SER A 357 -14.58 0.60 -12.65
N LEU A 358 -14.33 1.92 -12.66
CA LEU A 358 -14.48 2.80 -11.51
C LEU A 358 -15.84 3.51 -11.55
N GLY A 359 -16.51 3.60 -10.39
CA GLY A 359 -17.82 4.25 -10.27
C GLY A 359 -17.80 5.73 -10.69
N ARG A 360 -16.73 6.47 -10.38
CA ARG A 360 -16.54 7.87 -10.79
C ARG A 360 -16.43 8.01 -12.32
N GLU A 361 -15.67 7.15 -12.98
CA GLU A 361 -15.55 7.18 -14.44
C GLU A 361 -16.88 6.85 -15.13
N GLN A 362 -17.60 5.85 -14.62
CA GLN A 362 -18.94 5.52 -15.11
C GLN A 362 -19.90 6.71 -14.97
N PHE A 363 -19.83 7.44 -13.85
CA PHE A 363 -20.62 8.65 -13.63
C PHE A 363 -20.28 9.73 -14.67
N ILE A 364 -18.99 10.00 -14.91
CA ILE A 364 -18.53 10.99 -15.91
C ILE A 364 -18.99 10.62 -17.32
N TRP A 365 -18.89 9.34 -17.71
CA TRP A 365 -19.37 8.90 -19.03
C TRP A 365 -20.88 9.03 -19.18
N LYS A 366 -21.67 8.65 -18.17
CA LYS A 366 -23.12 8.85 -18.15
C LYS A 366 -23.49 10.33 -18.27
N LEU A 367 -22.80 11.21 -17.53
CA LEU A 367 -23.01 12.65 -17.57
C LEU A 367 -22.72 13.21 -18.96
N ASN A 368 -21.61 12.82 -19.59
CA ASN A 368 -21.26 13.26 -20.94
C ASN A 368 -22.22 12.75 -22.02
N ILE A 369 -22.75 11.53 -21.88
CA ILE A 369 -23.82 11.03 -22.75
C ILE A 369 -25.07 11.92 -22.63
N ALA A 370 -25.48 12.25 -21.39
CA ALA A 370 -26.64 13.10 -21.17
C ALA A 370 -26.44 14.52 -21.71
N LYS A 371 -25.25 15.11 -21.53
CA LYS A 371 -24.88 16.41 -22.09
C LYS A 371 -24.87 16.40 -23.60
N LEU A 372 -24.37 15.34 -24.25
CA LEU A 372 -24.40 15.19 -25.71
C LEU A 372 -25.84 15.17 -26.24
N CYS A 373 -26.75 14.46 -25.57
CA CYS A 373 -28.18 14.46 -25.92
C CYS A 373 -28.81 15.86 -25.77
N LEU A 374 -28.44 16.60 -24.72
CA LEU A 374 -28.93 17.95 -24.46
C LEU A 374 -28.38 18.97 -25.47
N ASP A 375 -27.12 18.86 -25.84
CA ASP A 375 -26.44 19.68 -26.85
C ASP A 375 -27.01 19.43 -28.25
N ALA A 376 -27.36 18.17 -28.56
CA ALA A 376 -28.01 17.77 -29.82
C ALA A 376 -29.51 18.12 -29.90
N GLY A 377 -30.05 18.84 -28.91
CA GLY A 377 -31.45 19.30 -28.92
C GLY A 377 -32.48 18.24 -28.53
N ASN A 378 -32.07 17.14 -27.88
CA ASN A 378 -32.96 16.06 -27.44
C ASN A 378 -33.07 16.01 -25.90
N PRO A 379 -33.69 17.02 -25.24
CA PRO A 379 -33.76 17.08 -23.78
C PRO A 379 -34.59 15.95 -23.16
N ARG A 380 -35.59 15.43 -23.88
CA ARG A 380 -36.41 14.28 -23.42
C ARG A 380 -35.59 13.00 -23.21
N LEU A 381 -34.51 12.81 -23.98
CA LEU A 381 -33.60 11.66 -23.83
C LEU A 381 -32.58 11.87 -22.70
N ALA A 382 -32.18 13.13 -22.47
CA ALA A 382 -31.22 13.47 -21.42
C ALA A 382 -31.84 13.43 -20.01
N LEU A 383 -33.12 13.80 -19.87
CA LEU A 383 -33.77 13.96 -18.57
C LEU A 383 -33.68 12.71 -17.66
N PRO A 384 -34.08 11.49 -18.08
CA PRO A 384 -34.05 10.33 -17.18
C PRO A 384 -32.64 9.95 -16.75
N GLN A 385 -31.63 10.21 -17.59
CA GLN A 385 -30.22 9.97 -17.27
C GLN A 385 -29.73 10.96 -16.21
N LEU A 386 -30.09 12.24 -16.36
CA LEU A 386 -29.72 13.29 -15.40
C LEU A 386 -30.43 13.12 -14.04
N GLU A 387 -31.68 12.65 -14.04
CA GLU A 387 -32.41 12.32 -12.80
C GLU A 387 -31.75 11.15 -12.06
N SER A 388 -31.37 10.08 -12.79
CA SER A 388 -30.61 8.97 -12.20
C SER A 388 -29.26 9.43 -11.63
N LEU A 389 -28.55 10.33 -12.32
CA LEU A 389 -27.30 10.90 -11.81
C LEU A 389 -27.53 11.77 -10.57
N ASP A 390 -28.66 12.49 -10.48
CA ASP A 390 -29.00 13.27 -9.29
C ASP A 390 -29.32 12.40 -8.07
N GLU A 391 -29.97 11.26 -8.28
CA GLU A 391 -30.16 10.24 -7.23
C GLU A 391 -28.83 9.68 -6.76
N GLU A 392 -27.89 9.39 -7.67
CA GLU A 392 -26.53 8.96 -7.33
C GLU A 392 -25.78 10.04 -6.52
N ILE A 393 -25.89 11.31 -6.89
CA ILE A 393 -25.31 12.45 -6.15
C ILE A 393 -25.81 12.47 -4.70
N LYS A 394 -27.13 12.35 -4.50
CA LYS A 394 -27.74 12.35 -3.16
C LYS A 394 -27.32 11.12 -2.36
N LYS A 395 -27.35 9.93 -2.98
CA LYS A 395 -27.01 8.66 -2.33
C LYS A 395 -25.58 8.63 -1.81
N TYR A 396 -24.63 9.14 -2.58
CA TYR A 396 -23.21 9.12 -2.24
C TYR A 396 -22.70 10.45 -1.67
N SER A 397 -23.57 11.44 -1.47
CA SER A 397 -23.21 12.77 -0.95
C SER A 397 -22.08 13.45 -1.73
N LEU A 398 -22.12 13.38 -3.08
CA LEU A 398 -21.08 13.92 -3.95
C LEU A 398 -20.83 15.42 -3.71
N GLU A 399 -21.83 16.16 -3.22
CA GLU A 399 -21.71 17.58 -2.88
C GLU A 399 -20.65 17.88 -1.80
N GLN A 400 -20.36 16.93 -0.91
CA GLN A 400 -19.40 17.11 0.18
C GLN A 400 -17.98 16.70 -0.22
N TRP A 401 -17.85 15.79 -1.19
CA TRP A 401 -16.59 15.14 -1.55
C TRP A 401 -16.06 15.55 -2.94
N GLU A 402 -16.94 15.74 -3.92
CA GLU A 402 -16.64 16.16 -5.30
C GLU A 402 -17.63 17.24 -5.79
N PRO A 403 -17.58 18.46 -5.21
CA PRO A 403 -18.57 19.50 -5.46
C PRO A 403 -18.60 19.97 -6.91
N GLU A 404 -17.47 19.94 -7.63
CA GLU A 404 -17.37 20.37 -9.03
C GLU A 404 -18.19 19.46 -9.97
N LEU A 405 -18.07 18.14 -9.82
CA LEU A 405 -18.80 17.15 -10.61
C LEU A 405 -20.30 17.17 -10.29
N ALA A 406 -20.65 17.32 -9.00
CA ALA A 406 -22.03 17.50 -8.57
C ALA A 406 -22.65 18.77 -9.18
N THR A 407 -21.90 19.89 -9.15
CA THR A 407 -22.32 21.17 -9.75
C THR A 407 -22.59 21.01 -11.24
N GLU A 408 -21.71 20.32 -11.97
CA GLU A 408 -21.86 20.12 -13.42
C GLU A 408 -23.11 19.29 -13.77
N ALA A 409 -23.39 18.23 -13.01
CA ALA A 409 -24.56 17.40 -13.19
C ALA A 409 -25.86 18.15 -12.82
N VAL A 410 -25.91 18.84 -11.68
CA VAL A 410 -27.06 19.66 -11.25
C VAL A 410 -27.32 20.79 -12.25
N LYS A 411 -26.27 21.44 -12.76
CA LYS A 411 -26.36 22.45 -13.82
C LYS A 411 -26.93 21.88 -15.11
N SER A 412 -26.47 20.70 -15.53
CA SER A 412 -26.97 20.03 -16.73
C SER A 412 -28.44 19.63 -16.59
N LEU A 413 -28.85 19.18 -15.39
CA LEU A 413 -30.25 18.86 -15.07
C LEU A 413 -31.14 20.11 -15.08
N TYR A 414 -30.68 21.21 -14.47
CA TYR A 414 -31.36 22.51 -14.50
C TYR A 414 -31.58 22.98 -15.96
N GLN A 415 -30.54 22.96 -16.78
CA GLN A 415 -30.64 23.35 -18.20
C GLN A 415 -31.61 22.47 -18.99
N CYS A 416 -31.61 21.16 -18.71
CA CYS A 416 -32.53 20.21 -19.34
C CYS A 416 -33.98 20.53 -19.00
N ARG A 417 -34.30 20.72 -17.71
CA ARG A 417 -35.66 21.05 -17.25
C ARG A 417 -36.12 22.43 -17.70
N SER A 418 -35.24 23.43 -17.70
CA SER A 418 -35.53 24.77 -18.21
C SER A 418 -35.87 24.75 -19.71
N LYS A 419 -35.10 24.05 -20.54
CA LYS A 419 -35.45 23.86 -21.97
C LYS A 419 -36.79 23.16 -22.16
N LEU A 420 -37.07 22.10 -21.41
CA LEU A 420 -38.36 21.41 -21.48
C LEU A 420 -39.54 22.29 -21.04
N MET A 421 -39.32 23.18 -20.06
CA MET A 421 -40.34 24.13 -19.61
C MET A 421 -40.68 25.15 -20.71
N GLN A 422 -39.68 25.63 -21.46
CA GLN A 422 -39.87 26.56 -22.57
C GLN A 422 -40.67 25.95 -23.73
N ASP A 423 -40.54 24.64 -23.97
CA ASP A 423 -41.26 23.93 -25.03
C ASP A 423 -42.75 23.69 -24.71
N ILE A 424 -43.16 23.84 -23.45
CA ILE A 424 -44.52 23.55 -22.98
C ILE A 424 -45.33 24.86 -22.87
N LYS A 425 -46.44 24.97 -23.63
CA LYS A 425 -47.32 26.16 -23.63
C LYS A 425 -47.98 26.46 -22.26
N GLN A 426 -48.21 25.45 -21.43
CA GLN A 426 -48.72 25.57 -20.07
C GLN A 426 -47.97 24.61 -19.15
N PRO A 427 -46.86 25.04 -18.52
CA PRO A 427 -46.09 24.19 -17.64
C PRO A 427 -46.86 23.89 -16.35
N ALA A 428 -46.75 22.65 -15.86
CA ALA A 428 -47.29 22.32 -14.54
C ALA A 428 -46.55 23.09 -13.45
N PRO A 429 -47.24 23.63 -12.42
CA PRO A 429 -46.62 24.41 -11.36
C PRO A 429 -45.51 23.63 -10.61
N GLN A 430 -45.68 22.32 -10.47
CA GLN A 430 -44.70 21.41 -9.87
C GLN A 430 -43.34 21.41 -10.60
N LEU A 431 -43.34 21.64 -11.93
CA LEU A 431 -42.10 21.70 -12.70
C LEU A 431 -41.33 22.98 -12.40
N ALA A 432 -42.03 24.10 -12.18
CA ALA A 432 -41.41 25.38 -11.82
C ALA A 432 -40.74 25.29 -10.44
N GLU A 433 -41.45 24.75 -9.44
CA GLU A 433 -40.90 24.54 -8.10
C GLU A 433 -39.63 23.68 -8.10
N LEU A 434 -39.61 22.61 -8.90
CA LEU A 434 -38.46 21.73 -9.04
C LEU A 434 -37.26 22.42 -9.71
N ILE A 435 -37.50 23.35 -10.64
CA ILE A 435 -36.45 24.14 -11.29
C ILE A 435 -35.87 25.15 -10.28
N ASP A 436 -36.72 25.80 -9.49
CA ASP A 436 -36.31 26.74 -8.43
C ASP A 436 -35.50 26.03 -7.35
N GLU A 437 -35.87 24.80 -6.97
CA GLU A 437 -35.11 23.99 -6.00
C GLU A 437 -33.71 23.63 -6.53
N LEU A 438 -33.61 23.26 -7.80
CA LEU A 438 -32.32 23.00 -8.45
C LEU A 438 -31.46 24.26 -8.54
N TYR A 439 -32.07 25.41 -8.85
CA TYR A 439 -31.36 26.69 -8.87
C TYR A 439 -30.85 27.10 -7.49
N ALA A 440 -31.69 26.99 -6.46
CA ALA A 440 -31.30 27.25 -5.07
C ALA A 440 -30.17 26.32 -4.62
N ARG A 441 -30.22 25.05 -5.04
CA ARG A 441 -29.16 24.07 -4.78
C ARG A 441 -27.87 24.43 -5.50
N LEU A 442 -27.93 24.85 -6.77
CA LEU A 442 -26.77 25.31 -7.51
C LEU A 442 -26.15 26.56 -6.86
N CYS A 443 -26.96 27.51 -6.37
CA CYS A 443 -26.47 28.68 -5.64
C CYS A 443 -25.69 28.32 -4.37
N ARG A 444 -26.02 27.20 -3.71
CA ARG A 444 -25.27 26.71 -2.53
C ARG A 444 -23.94 26.09 -2.92
N LEU A 445 -23.86 25.43 -4.07
CA LEU A 445 -22.67 24.72 -4.54
C LEU A 445 -21.68 25.66 -5.24
N ASP A 446 -22.16 26.47 -6.18
CA ASP A 446 -21.36 27.42 -6.94
C ASP A 446 -22.21 28.62 -7.40
N VAL A 447 -22.04 29.74 -6.69
CA VAL A 447 -22.71 31.02 -6.98
C VAL A 447 -22.35 31.54 -8.37
N LEU A 448 -21.13 31.29 -8.87
CA LEU A 448 -20.70 31.78 -10.18
C LEU A 448 -21.39 31.03 -11.31
N SER A 449 -21.50 29.70 -11.20
CA SER A 449 -22.26 28.90 -12.16
C SER A 449 -23.74 29.28 -12.20
N ALA A 450 -24.36 29.58 -11.05
CA ALA A 450 -25.74 30.05 -10.99
C ALA A 450 -25.90 31.41 -11.69
N LEU A 451 -24.99 32.35 -11.44
CA LEU A 451 -25.02 33.69 -12.04
C LEU A 451 -24.80 33.66 -13.57
N LEU A 452 -24.00 32.72 -14.08
CA LEU A 452 -23.81 32.54 -15.51
C LEU A 452 -25.04 32.00 -16.24
N LEU A 453 -25.93 31.29 -15.53
CA LEU A 453 -27.18 30.76 -16.09
C LEU A 453 -28.29 31.81 -16.12
N ASP A 454 -28.26 32.79 -15.21
CA ASP A 454 -29.25 33.87 -15.11
C ASP A 454 -29.07 34.97 -16.18
N LYS A 455 -27.88 35.00 -16.82
CA LYS A 455 -27.54 35.97 -17.87
C LYS A 455 -27.93 35.55 -19.29
N LYS A 456 -28.58 34.39 -19.47
CA LYS A 456 -29.02 33.86 -20.77
C LYS A 456 -30.52 33.63 -20.74
#